data_AF-A0A0H3D5D1-F1
#
_entry.id   AF-A0A0H3D5D1-F1
#
_cell.length_a   1.000
_cell.length_b   1.000
_cell.length_c   1.000
_cell.angle_alpha   90.00
_cell.angle_beta   90.00
_cell.angle_gamma   90.00
#
_symmetry.space_group_name_H-M   'P 1'
#
loop_
_entity.id
_entity.type
_entity.pdbx_description
1 polymer ?
#
loop_
_entity_poly.entity_id
_entity_poly.type
_entity_poly.pdbx_seq_one_letter_code
_entity_poly.pdbx_strand_id
1 'polypeptide(L)'
;MGTGPVGTGLVSTDDRGESLLELLVAVAILGVAVIAIVGGIGVSVFMSDVHRKQATAGAGVRDFGEAVENQVMAGGYFACAAPAKYAAPAGFTVPPGFTSSVSSVKYWTGSAWSASCGTDSGLQQLTLQVASGDGRASERLEVVVRKRCGLGEALC
;
A
#
# COMPACT_ATOMS: atom_id res chain seq x y z
N MET A 1 20.74 38.91 82.87
CA MET A 1 22.05 38.56 82.27
C MET A 1 22.33 37.11 82.60
N GLY A 2 22.13 36.22 81.63
CA GLY A 2 22.33 34.78 81.74
C GLY A 2 22.52 34.21 80.34
N THR A 3 23.54 33.39 80.17
CA THR A 3 24.17 32.98 78.91
C THR A 3 23.80 31.57 78.46
N GLY A 4 23.49 31.41 77.16
CA GLY A 4 23.64 30.18 76.35
C GLY A 4 22.41 29.25 76.22
N PRO A 5 22.32 28.36 75.20
CA PRO A 5 23.31 28.04 74.17
C PRO A 5 22.86 28.25 72.71
N VAL A 6 23.85 28.23 71.83
CA VAL A 6 23.76 28.15 70.37
C VAL A 6 23.11 26.82 69.96
N GLY A 7 21.93 26.89 69.33
CA GLY A 7 21.27 25.76 68.69
C GLY A 7 21.79 25.57 67.27
N THR A 8 22.92 24.86 67.20
CA THR A 8 23.32 23.89 66.18
C THR A 8 22.60 23.97 64.83
N GLY A 9 23.34 24.42 63.82
CA GLY A 9 22.97 24.16 62.43
C GLY A 9 22.69 22.68 62.24
N LEU A 10 21.50 22.37 61.74
CA LEU A 10 21.23 21.06 61.17
C LEU A 10 22.15 20.92 59.97
N VAL A 11 23.24 20.19 60.19
CA VAL A 11 24.14 19.72 59.14
C VAL A 11 23.30 18.90 58.17
N SER A 12 23.11 19.44 56.96
CA SER A 12 22.59 18.73 55.78
C SER A 12 23.40 17.45 55.60
N THR A 13 22.76 16.34 55.93
CA THR A 13 23.34 15.00 55.85
C THR A 13 22.30 14.09 55.21
N ASP A 14 22.00 14.31 53.91
CA ASP A 14 21.44 13.25 53.02
C ASP A 14 21.38 13.61 51.51
N ASP A 15 21.65 14.85 51.07
CA ASP A 15 21.58 15.22 49.63
C ASP A 15 22.66 14.59 48.72
N ARG A 16 23.67 13.91 49.27
CA ARG A 16 24.83 13.45 48.49
C ARG A 16 24.64 12.08 47.82
N GLY A 17 23.62 11.32 48.21
CA GLY A 17 23.29 10.02 47.64
C GLY A 17 22.12 10.05 46.64
N GLU A 18 21.19 10.99 46.78
CA GLU A 18 20.02 11.12 45.89
C GLU A 18 20.38 11.75 44.53
N SER A 19 21.28 12.75 44.47
CA SER A 19 21.55 13.48 43.22
C SER A 19 22.23 12.68 42.10
N LEU A 20 23.12 11.73 42.41
CA LEU A 20 23.79 10.93 41.38
C LEU A 20 22.86 9.89 40.75
N LEU A 21 22.02 9.24 41.58
CA LEU A 21 21.05 8.26 41.11
C LEU A 21 19.86 8.95 40.42
N GLU A 22 19.40 10.07 40.95
CA GLU A 22 18.38 10.92 40.33
C GLU A 22 18.83 11.41 38.94
N LEU A 23 20.06 11.92 38.82
CA LEU A 23 20.60 12.35 37.54
C LEU A 23 20.74 11.18 36.56
N LEU A 24 21.19 10.01 37.04
CA LEU A 24 21.30 8.81 36.20
C LEU A 24 19.94 8.36 35.68
N VAL A 25 18.92 8.32 36.54
CA VAL A 25 17.55 7.95 36.16
C VAL A 25 16.95 9.01 35.22
N ALA A 26 17.17 10.29 35.48
CA ALA A 26 16.71 11.36 34.61
C ALA A 26 17.33 11.26 33.22
N VAL A 27 18.64 11.06 33.11
CA VAL A 27 19.33 10.87 31.83
C VAL A 27 18.87 9.59 31.14
N ALA A 28 18.61 8.51 31.89
CA ALA A 28 18.07 7.27 31.33
C ALA A 28 16.67 7.48 30.72
N ILE A 29 15.78 8.16 31.44
CA ILE A 29 14.42 8.47 30.96
C ILE A 29 14.48 9.40 29.73
N LEU A 30 15.29 10.46 29.79
CA LEU A 30 15.46 11.37 28.66
C LEU A 30 16.05 10.67 27.44
N GLY A 31 17.02 9.76 27.64
CA GLY A 31 17.60 8.94 26.57
C GLY A 31 16.54 8.07 25.88
N VAL A 32 15.71 7.36 26.64
CA VAL A 32 14.61 6.56 26.10
C VAL A 32 13.58 7.45 25.39
N ALA A 33 13.24 8.60 25.95
CA ALA A 33 12.30 9.54 25.35
C ALA A 33 12.80 10.05 23.99
N VAL A 34 14.08 10.41 23.88
CA VAL A 34 14.67 10.87 22.61
C VAL A 34 14.64 9.77 21.55
N ILE A 35 15.01 8.53 21.91
CA ILE A 35 14.96 7.39 20.97
C ILE A 35 13.52 7.13 20.53
N ALA A 36 12.56 7.18 21.44
CA ALA A 36 11.15 6.99 21.11
C ALA A 36 10.64 8.04 20.12
N ILE A 37 11.01 9.31 20.31
CA ILE A 37 10.62 10.41 19.40
C ILE A 37 11.26 10.24 18.02
N VAL A 38 12.57 10.02 17.96
CA VAL A 38 13.30 9.86 16.69
C VAL A 38 12.81 8.63 15.93
N GLY A 39 12.59 7.52 16.64
CA GLY A 39 11.99 6.31 16.08
C GLY A 39 10.59 6.57 15.52
N GLY A 40 9.74 7.29 16.26
CA GLY A 40 8.39 7.65 15.81
C GLY A 40 8.37 8.49 14.54
N ILE A 41 9.27 9.47 14.42
CA ILE A 41 9.39 10.30 13.21
C ILE A 41 9.89 9.48 12.02
N GLY A 42 10.85 8.57 12.23
CA GLY A 42 11.33 7.69 11.15
C GLY A 42 10.21 6.80 10.59
N VAL A 43 9.41 6.21 11.47
CA VAL A 43 8.27 5.38 11.07
C VAL A 43 7.19 6.19 10.35
N SER A 44 6.87 7.40 10.81
CA SER A 44 5.83 8.22 10.17
C SER A 44 6.20 8.67 8.76
N VAL A 45 7.47 8.99 8.51
CA VAL A 45 7.99 9.34 7.17
C VAL A 45 7.93 8.12 6.25
N PHE A 46 8.39 6.96 6.72
CA PHE A 46 8.33 5.72 5.94
C PHE A 46 6.89 5.35 5.56
N MET A 47 5.98 5.40 6.53
CA MET A 47 4.56 5.11 6.30
C MET A 47 3.93 6.09 5.29
N SER A 48 4.32 7.36 5.34
CA SER A 48 3.85 8.37 4.41
C SER A 48 4.30 8.11 2.97
N ASP A 49 5.53 7.65 2.75
CA ASP A 49 6.02 7.25 1.42
C ASP A 49 5.26 6.04 0.87
N VAL A 50 5.04 5.01 1.71
CA VAL A 50 4.26 3.83 1.34
C VAL A 50 2.83 4.20 0.98
N HIS A 51 2.16 5.01 1.80
CA HIS A 51 0.78 5.44 1.53
C HIS A 51 0.67 6.25 0.23
N ARG A 52 1.63 7.14 -0.05
CA ARG A 52 1.66 7.86 -1.34
C ARG A 52 1.78 6.89 -2.50
N LYS A 53 2.63 5.87 -2.40
CA LYS A 53 2.79 4.85 -3.44
C LYS A 53 1.55 3.97 -3.62
N GLN A 54 0.87 3.59 -2.53
CA GLN A 54 -0.41 2.88 -2.59
C GLN A 54 -1.48 3.72 -3.26
N ALA A 55 -1.57 5.01 -2.95
CA ALA A 55 -2.50 5.92 -3.62
C ALA A 55 -2.22 6.03 -5.12
N THR A 56 -0.94 6.16 -5.52
CA THR A 56 -0.55 6.21 -6.94
C THR A 56 -0.81 4.88 -7.66
N ALA A 57 -0.44 3.74 -7.07
CA ALA A 57 -0.74 2.42 -7.64
C ALA A 57 -2.25 2.19 -7.75
N GLY A 58 -3.02 2.65 -6.76
CA GLY A 58 -4.47 2.53 -6.71
C GLY A 58 -5.16 3.36 -7.79
N ALA A 59 -4.70 4.58 -8.03
CA ALA A 59 -5.16 5.36 -9.19
C ALA A 59 -4.76 4.68 -10.50
N GLY A 60 -3.47 4.32 -10.63
CA GLY A 60 -2.94 3.69 -11.84
C GLY A 60 -3.63 2.39 -12.23
N VAL A 61 -4.02 1.53 -11.28
CA VAL A 61 -4.73 0.27 -11.60
C VAL A 61 -6.17 0.51 -12.05
N ARG A 62 -6.81 1.59 -11.59
CA ARG A 62 -8.13 2.01 -12.06
C ARG A 62 -8.04 2.59 -13.48
N ASP A 63 -7.10 3.50 -13.72
CA ASP A 63 -6.83 4.05 -15.04
C ASP A 63 -6.47 2.94 -16.04
N PHE A 64 -5.73 1.92 -15.60
CA PHE A 64 -5.43 0.74 -16.40
C PHE A 64 -6.70 -0.07 -16.73
N GLY A 65 -7.58 -0.27 -15.74
CA GLY A 65 -8.90 -0.89 -15.94
C GLY A 65 -9.77 -0.15 -16.95
N GLU A 66 -9.83 1.18 -16.86
CA GLU A 66 -10.56 2.02 -17.80
C GLU A 66 -9.98 1.93 -19.23
N ALA A 67 -8.65 1.88 -19.37
CA ALA A 67 -8.02 1.70 -20.67
C ALA A 67 -8.31 0.32 -21.27
N VAL A 68 -8.32 -0.74 -20.47
CA VAL A 68 -8.75 -2.08 -20.91
C VAL A 68 -10.22 -2.07 -21.32
N GLU A 69 -11.09 -1.42 -20.55
CA GLU A 69 -12.50 -1.25 -20.91
C GLU A 69 -12.63 -0.55 -22.27
N ASN A 70 -11.97 0.59 -22.45
CA ASN A 70 -11.98 1.35 -23.70
C ASN A 70 -11.48 0.50 -24.89
N GLN A 71 -10.43 -0.30 -24.70
CA GLN A 71 -9.95 -1.23 -25.72
C GLN A 71 -11.00 -2.27 -26.09
N VAL A 72 -11.61 -2.94 -25.10
CA VAL A 72 -12.67 -3.94 -25.32
C VAL A 72 -13.88 -3.30 -26.01
N MET A 73 -14.19 -2.07 -25.60
CA MET A 73 -15.23 -1.26 -26.19
C MET A 73 -14.91 -0.86 -27.65
N ALA A 74 -13.65 -0.68 -28.01
CA ALA A 74 -13.25 -0.48 -29.40
C ALA A 74 -13.28 -1.78 -30.26
N GLY A 75 -13.74 -2.90 -29.71
CA GLY A 75 -13.74 -4.21 -30.38
C GLY A 75 -12.51 -5.06 -30.08
N GLY A 76 -11.63 -4.62 -29.19
CA GLY A 76 -10.43 -5.34 -28.74
C GLY A 76 -10.69 -6.47 -27.75
N TYR A 77 -11.85 -7.13 -27.84
CA TYR A 77 -12.11 -8.38 -27.13
C TYR A 77 -11.49 -9.54 -27.90
N PHE A 78 -10.72 -10.39 -27.23
CA PHE A 78 -10.11 -11.57 -27.84
C PHE A 78 -10.69 -12.82 -27.21
N ALA A 79 -11.26 -13.72 -28.01
CA ALA A 79 -11.73 -15.01 -27.51
C ALA A 79 -10.54 -15.81 -26.95
N CYS A 80 -10.71 -16.43 -25.78
CA CYS A 80 -9.64 -17.18 -25.10
C CYS A 80 -8.32 -16.39 -24.92
N ALA A 81 -8.40 -15.13 -24.52
CA ALA A 81 -7.22 -14.26 -24.42
C ALA A 81 -6.25 -14.66 -23.31
N ALA A 82 -4.98 -14.85 -23.67
CA ALA A 82 -3.90 -14.86 -22.68
C ALA A 82 -3.69 -13.44 -22.09
N PRO A 83 -3.15 -13.32 -20.85
CA PRO A 83 -2.94 -12.03 -20.18
C PRO A 83 -2.20 -10.98 -21.02
N ALA A 84 -1.26 -11.41 -21.87
CA ALA A 84 -0.48 -10.53 -22.75
C ALA A 84 -1.35 -9.69 -23.70
N LYS A 85 -2.57 -10.14 -24.05
CA LYS A 85 -3.49 -9.41 -24.94
C LYS A 85 -4.07 -8.13 -24.33
N TYR A 86 -4.06 -8.03 -23.00
CA TYR A 86 -4.58 -6.89 -22.25
C TYR A 86 -3.49 -6.14 -21.47
N ALA A 87 -2.22 -6.51 -21.65
CA ALA A 87 -1.11 -5.96 -20.86
C ALA A 87 -0.73 -4.51 -21.21
N ALA A 88 -1.10 -4.03 -22.41
CA ALA A 88 -0.75 -2.70 -22.91
C ALA A 88 -1.90 -2.08 -23.73
N PRO A 89 -2.99 -1.67 -23.08
CA PRO A 89 -4.11 -1.02 -23.76
C PRO A 89 -3.70 0.35 -24.27
N ALA A 90 -4.29 0.73 -25.42
CA ALA A 90 -4.05 2.03 -26.02
C ALA A 90 -4.52 3.15 -25.07
N GLY A 91 -3.72 4.22 -24.96
CA GLY A 91 -4.04 5.38 -24.13
C GLY A 91 -3.69 5.23 -22.64
N PHE A 92 -3.23 4.06 -22.19
CA PHE A 92 -2.68 3.91 -20.84
C PHE A 92 -1.18 4.22 -20.82
N THR A 93 -0.77 5.06 -19.88
CA THR A 93 0.64 5.29 -19.56
C THR A 93 0.87 4.94 -18.10
N VAL A 94 1.80 4.01 -17.85
CA VAL A 94 2.14 3.61 -16.48
C VAL A 94 2.75 4.81 -15.72
N PRO A 95 2.35 5.05 -14.46
CA PRO A 95 2.98 6.09 -13.65
C PRO A 95 4.50 5.86 -13.52
N PRO A 96 5.32 6.93 -13.50
CA PRO A 96 6.77 6.80 -13.38
C PRO A 96 7.20 6.02 -12.13
N GLY A 97 8.09 5.05 -12.30
CA GLY A 97 8.55 4.19 -11.20
C GLY A 97 7.57 3.07 -10.81
N PHE A 98 6.54 2.83 -11.63
CA PHE A 98 5.62 1.70 -11.48
C PHE A 98 5.68 0.78 -12.71
N THR A 99 5.13 -0.42 -12.54
CA THR A 99 4.94 -1.42 -13.59
C THR A 99 3.48 -1.85 -13.58
N SER A 100 2.89 -2.05 -14.76
CA SER A 100 1.53 -2.58 -14.93
C SER A 100 1.59 -3.99 -15.51
N SER A 101 0.67 -4.86 -15.09
CA SER A 101 0.56 -6.20 -15.66
C SER A 101 -0.84 -6.78 -15.52
N VAL A 102 -1.17 -7.75 -16.36
CA VAL A 102 -2.34 -8.62 -16.19
C VAL A 102 -1.84 -9.92 -15.58
N SER A 103 -2.13 -10.13 -14.30
CA SER A 103 -1.63 -11.29 -13.54
C SER A 103 -2.32 -12.59 -13.94
N SER A 104 -3.61 -12.54 -14.26
CA SER A 104 -4.36 -13.70 -14.71
C SER A 104 -5.56 -13.31 -15.55
N VAL A 105 -5.95 -14.22 -16.44
CA VAL A 105 -7.24 -14.21 -17.15
C VAL A 105 -7.95 -15.51 -16.81
N LYS A 106 -9.21 -15.42 -16.40
CA LYS A 106 -10.11 -16.57 -16.24
C LYS A 106 -11.29 -16.44 -17.20
N TYR A 107 -11.77 -17.56 -17.68
CA TYR A 107 -12.83 -17.67 -18.67
C TYR A 107 -14.12 -18.13 -17.99
N TRP A 108 -15.23 -17.53 -18.37
CA TRP A 108 -16.53 -17.98 -17.89
C TRP A 108 -16.90 -19.30 -18.58
N THR A 109 -17.45 -20.24 -17.81
CA THR A 109 -17.88 -21.56 -18.32
C THR A 109 -19.40 -21.72 -18.36
N GLY A 110 -20.15 -20.66 -18.02
CA GLY A 110 -21.60 -20.72 -17.78
C GLY A 110 -21.98 -20.87 -16.31
N SER A 111 -21.10 -21.46 -15.49
CA SER A 111 -21.34 -21.67 -14.05
C SER A 111 -20.17 -21.28 -13.15
N ALA A 112 -18.94 -21.24 -13.68
CA ALA A 112 -17.73 -20.89 -12.91
C ALA A 112 -16.65 -20.22 -13.77
N TRP A 113 -15.69 -19.58 -13.10
CA TRP A 113 -14.46 -19.06 -13.71
C TRP A 113 -13.39 -20.15 -13.78
N SER A 114 -12.84 -20.39 -14.98
CA SER A 114 -11.80 -21.39 -15.24
C SER A 114 -10.50 -20.73 -15.72
N ALA A 115 -9.35 -21.27 -15.35
CA ALA A 115 -8.06 -20.85 -15.88
C ALA A 115 -7.78 -21.40 -17.31
N SER A 116 -8.51 -22.46 -17.70
CA SER A 116 -8.42 -23.04 -19.04
C SER A 116 -9.57 -22.54 -19.90
N CYS A 117 -9.26 -22.09 -21.12
CA CYS A 117 -10.31 -21.71 -22.05
C CYS A 117 -10.91 -22.95 -22.71
N GLY A 118 -12.24 -23.09 -22.61
CA GLY A 118 -13.02 -24.01 -23.44
C GLY A 118 -13.63 -23.26 -24.62
N THR A 119 -14.94 -23.39 -24.79
CA THR A 119 -15.71 -22.49 -25.68
C THR A 119 -15.80 -21.11 -25.04
N ASP A 120 -15.39 -20.08 -25.77
CA ASP A 120 -15.50 -18.69 -25.32
C ASP A 120 -16.98 -18.28 -25.18
N SER A 121 -17.40 -17.97 -23.97
CA SER A 121 -18.78 -17.54 -23.64
C SER A 121 -18.90 -16.02 -23.52
N GLY A 122 -18.04 -15.28 -24.22
CA GLY A 122 -18.07 -13.83 -24.26
C GLY A 122 -17.66 -13.11 -22.95
N LEU A 123 -17.29 -13.82 -21.88
CA LEU A 123 -16.91 -13.23 -20.59
C LEU A 123 -15.54 -13.70 -20.12
N GLN A 124 -14.70 -12.75 -19.73
CA GLN A 124 -13.38 -13.00 -19.18
C GLN A 124 -13.15 -12.13 -17.95
N GLN A 125 -12.59 -12.72 -16.90
CA GLN A 125 -12.20 -12.04 -15.67
C GLN A 125 -10.69 -11.82 -15.69
N LEU A 126 -10.26 -10.58 -15.62
CA LEU A 126 -8.86 -10.17 -15.62
C LEU A 126 -8.49 -9.71 -14.22
N THR A 127 -7.31 -10.12 -13.77
CA THR A 127 -6.67 -9.54 -12.58
C THR A 127 -5.58 -8.59 -13.04
N LEU A 128 -5.87 -7.30 -12.95
CA LEU A 128 -4.93 -6.23 -13.26
C LEU A 128 -4.08 -5.92 -12.04
N GLN A 129 -2.85 -5.47 -12.27
CA GLN A 129 -1.93 -5.07 -11.22
C GLN A 129 -1.15 -3.83 -11.65
N VAL A 130 -0.93 -2.92 -10.69
CA VAL A 130 0.09 -1.87 -10.77
C VAL A 130 0.96 -1.95 -9.51
N ALA A 131 2.27 -2.06 -9.70
CA ALA A 131 3.23 -2.24 -8.61
C ALA A 131 4.37 -1.22 -8.71
N SER A 132 4.80 -0.71 -7.56
CA SER A 132 5.98 0.15 -7.47
C SER A 132 7.24 -0.65 -7.79
N GLY A 133 8.17 -0.06 -8.54
CA GLY A 133 9.42 -0.72 -8.94
C GLY A 133 10.33 -1.09 -7.77
N ASP A 134 10.13 -0.53 -6.58
CA ASP A 134 10.87 -0.88 -5.36
C ASP A 134 10.15 -1.92 -4.48
N GLY A 135 8.99 -2.43 -4.93
CA GLY A 135 8.23 -3.47 -4.23
C GLY A 135 7.45 -3.01 -3.01
N ARG A 136 7.41 -1.71 -2.67
CA ARG A 136 6.74 -1.21 -1.45
C ARG A 136 5.23 -1.02 -1.58
N ALA A 137 4.70 -1.00 -2.79
CA ALA A 137 3.25 -0.91 -3.04
C ALA A 137 2.87 -1.78 -4.24
N SER A 138 1.76 -2.49 -4.13
CA SER A 138 1.17 -3.27 -5.22
C SER A 138 -0.34 -3.26 -5.05
N GLU A 139 -1.05 -2.71 -6.03
CA GLU A 139 -2.51 -2.69 -6.06
C GLU A 139 -3.02 -3.60 -7.18
N ARG A 140 -4.14 -4.27 -6.92
CA ARG A 140 -4.79 -5.17 -7.87
C ARG A 140 -6.25 -4.80 -8.04
N LEU A 141 -6.74 -4.98 -9.27
CA LEU A 141 -8.14 -4.80 -9.61
C LEU A 141 -8.61 -5.99 -10.41
N GLU A 142 -9.71 -6.60 -9.98
CA GLU A 142 -10.39 -7.64 -10.74
C GLU A 142 -11.48 -7.00 -11.59
N VAL A 143 -11.39 -7.15 -12.91
CA VAL A 143 -12.37 -6.63 -13.86
C VAL A 143 -12.94 -7.77 -14.69
N VAL A 144 -14.22 -7.68 -15.03
CA VAL A 144 -14.86 -8.61 -15.96
C VAL A 144 -15.10 -7.88 -17.28
N VAL A 145 -14.46 -8.35 -18.34
CA VAL A 145 -14.68 -7.85 -19.69
C VAL A 145 -15.71 -8.72 -20.40
N ARG A 146 -16.54 -8.08 -21.21
CA ARG A 146 -17.56 -8.73 -22.01
C ARG A 146 -17.34 -8.47 -23.49
N LYS A 147 -17.56 -9.50 -24.31
CA LYS A 147 -17.64 -9.39 -25.76
C LYS A 147 -18.83 -8.50 -26.10
N ARG A 148 -18.64 -7.58 -27.03
CA ARG A 148 -19.76 -6.78 -27.55
C ARG A 148 -20.69 -7.68 -28.35
N CYS A 149 -21.96 -7.70 -27.99
CA CYS A 149 -23.02 -8.23 -28.85
C CYS A 149 -23.38 -7.14 -29.87
N GLY A 150 -23.48 -7.50 -31.16
CA GLY A 150 -24.14 -6.62 -32.13
C GLY A 150 -25.61 -6.42 -31.75
N LEU A 151 -26.20 -5.27 -32.11
CA LEU A 151 -27.64 -5.08 -31.97
C LEU A 151 -28.35 -6.14 -32.85
N GLY A 152 -28.94 -7.16 -32.23
CA GLY A 152 -29.70 -8.22 -32.92
C GLY A 152 -29.09 -9.63 -32.88
N GLU A 153 -27.92 -9.84 -32.29
CA GLU A 153 -27.33 -11.17 -32.10
C GLU A 153 -27.77 -11.77 -30.74
N ALA A 154 -27.81 -13.11 -30.65
CA ALA A 154 -28.01 -13.79 -29.36
C ALA A 154 -26.95 -13.35 -28.35
N LEU A 155 -27.27 -13.44 -27.04
CA LEU A 155 -26.30 -13.20 -25.96
C LEU A 155 -25.00 -13.97 -26.28
N CYS A 156 -23.95 -13.22 -26.61
CA CYS A 156 -22.60 -13.71 -26.83
C CYS A 156 -21.93 -13.98 -25.49
#